data_AF-A0AA86U7Z9-F1
#
_entry.id   AF-A0AA86U7Z9-F1
#
_cell.length_a   1.000
_cell.length_b   1.000
_cell.length_c   1.000
_cell.angle_alpha   90.00
_cell.angle_beta   90.00
_cell.angle_gamma   90.00
#
_symmetry.space_group_name_H-M   'P 1'
#
loop_
_entity.id
_entity.type
_entity.pdbx_description
1 polymer ?
#
loop_
_entity_poly.entity_id
_entity_poly.type
_entity_poly.pdbx_seq_one_letter_code
_entity_poly.pdbx_strand_id
1 'polypeptide(L)'
;MCSTILPLQNNTYCVYKFTLSFLFILAHLVHKKTQSKSQLIALIFYGLGDVIITRFLVPAGVVFAIGHIIFIYNSKISVKFSHVVKIVVMSVPVPYFLLYSKDISLFESCQLFVYFCVVASVFVVFRYSQKAKIVQIAAFVFYLSDVALMIQTYKSGLDSATVEYLSYFLLATYYFAVNAYAIM
;
A
#
# COMPACT_ATOMS: atom_id res chain seq x y z
N MET A 1 -10.23 2.29 -23.01
CA MET A 1 -8.82 1.97 -22.71
C MET A 1 -8.22 3.19 -22.04
N CYS A 2 -8.24 3.25 -20.72
CA CYS A 2 -7.79 4.42 -19.96
C CYS A 2 -6.71 3.93 -18.99
N SER A 3 -5.49 3.81 -19.52
CA SER A 3 -4.30 3.66 -18.71
C SER A 3 -3.89 5.03 -18.24
N THR A 4 -4.36 5.43 -17.06
CA THR A 4 -3.73 6.52 -16.30
C THR A 4 -2.34 6.04 -15.90
N ILE A 5 -1.40 6.28 -16.81
CA ILE A 5 0.03 6.09 -16.58
C ILE A 5 0.39 7.07 -15.47
N LEU A 6 0.66 6.54 -14.28
CA LEU A 6 1.18 7.36 -13.18
C LEU A 6 2.48 8.02 -13.67
N PRO A 7 2.65 9.34 -13.53
CA PRO A 7 3.92 10.02 -13.81
C PRO A 7 4.96 9.72 -12.71
N LEU A 8 5.10 8.45 -12.32
CA LEU A 8 6.15 7.97 -11.41
C LEU A 8 7.47 7.91 -12.19
N GLN A 9 7.97 9.07 -12.61
CA GLN A 9 9.28 9.26 -13.23
C GLN A 9 10.42 9.36 -12.19
N ASN A 10 10.19 8.95 -10.94
CA ASN A 10 11.26 8.90 -9.96
C ASN A 10 11.89 7.49 -9.93
N ASN A 11 12.83 7.26 -10.86
CA ASN A 11 13.52 5.98 -11.06
C ASN A 11 14.04 5.40 -9.74
N THR A 12 14.50 6.23 -8.81
CA THR A 12 15.04 5.81 -7.52
C THR A 12 14.01 5.13 -6.62
N TYR A 13 12.79 5.67 -6.53
CA TYR A 13 11.75 5.08 -5.69
C TYR A 13 11.25 3.75 -6.26
N CYS A 14 11.03 3.68 -7.58
CA CYS A 14 10.63 2.46 -8.26
C CYS A 14 11.68 1.35 -8.12
N VAL A 15 12.96 1.69 -8.35
CA VAL A 15 14.09 0.76 -8.16
C VAL A 15 14.15 0.30 -6.71
N TYR A 16 14.04 1.21 -5.75
CA TYR A 16 14.11 0.84 -4.33
C TYR A 16 12.96 -0.07 -3.90
N LYS A 17 11.71 0.26 -4.28
CA LYS A 17 10.55 -0.58 -4.00
C LYS A 17 10.77 -1.99 -4.54
N PHE A 18 11.15 -2.09 -5.82
CA PHE A 18 11.43 -3.36 -6.47
C PHE A 18 12.55 -4.15 -5.77
N THR A 19 13.68 -3.50 -5.46
CA THR A 19 14.81 -4.11 -4.77
C THR A 19 14.41 -4.63 -3.39
N LEU A 20 13.63 -3.87 -2.62
CA LEU A 20 13.18 -4.33 -1.30
C LEU A 20 12.18 -5.49 -1.39
N SER A 21 11.16 -5.42 -2.26
CA SER A 21 10.21 -6.52 -2.43
C SER A 21 10.95 -7.80 -2.82
N PHE A 22 11.93 -7.70 -3.71
CA PHE A 22 12.74 -8.82 -4.16
C PHE A 22 13.64 -9.39 -3.04
N LEU A 23 14.38 -8.53 -2.33
CA LEU A 23 15.19 -8.94 -1.19
C LEU A 23 14.35 -9.60 -0.10
N PHE A 24 13.13 -9.13 0.10
CA PHE A 24 12.22 -9.69 1.09
C PHE A 24 11.72 -11.08 0.70
N ILE A 25 11.32 -11.27 -0.56
CA ILE A 25 10.97 -12.59 -1.09
C ILE A 25 12.16 -13.55 -0.95
N LEU A 26 13.37 -13.10 -1.28
CA LEU A 26 14.59 -13.90 -1.11
C LEU A 26 14.85 -14.25 0.36
N ALA A 27 14.75 -13.29 1.28
CA ALA A 27 14.93 -13.52 2.70
C ALA A 27 13.92 -14.55 3.24
N HIS A 28 12.66 -14.46 2.80
CA HIS A 28 11.59 -15.41 3.13
C HIS A 28 11.87 -16.82 2.58
N LEU A 29 12.45 -16.93 1.37
CA LEU A 29 12.84 -18.21 0.77
C LEU A 29 14.04 -18.86 1.48
N VAL A 30 14.98 -18.04 1.97
CA VAL A 30 16.20 -18.49 2.67
C VAL A 30 15.90 -18.91 4.11
N HIS A 31 15.07 -18.17 4.85
CA HIS A 31 14.65 -18.50 6.21
C HIS A 31 13.52 -19.54 6.24
N LYS A 32 13.81 -20.73 5.72
CA LYS A 32 12.87 -21.85 5.49
C LYS A 32 12.20 -22.49 6.73
N LYS A 33 12.46 -22.02 7.95
CA LYS A 33 12.27 -22.87 9.14
C LYS A 33 10.85 -22.93 9.72
N THR A 34 9.94 -22.00 9.41
CA THR A 34 8.61 -22.00 10.05
C THR A 34 7.52 -21.17 9.35
N GLN A 35 7.63 -20.88 8.05
CA GLN A 35 6.67 -19.98 7.39
C GLN A 35 5.63 -20.70 6.53
N SER A 36 4.40 -20.20 6.59
CA SER A 36 3.25 -20.80 5.90
C SER A 36 3.33 -20.50 4.40
N LYS A 37 3.02 -21.49 3.55
CA LYS A 37 2.97 -21.32 2.08
C LYS A 37 2.12 -20.12 1.65
N SER A 38 1.09 -19.81 2.42
CA SER A 38 0.18 -18.70 2.17
C SER A 38 0.80 -17.31 2.39
N GLN A 39 1.75 -17.17 3.32
CA GLN A 39 2.50 -15.92 3.50
C GLN A 39 3.38 -15.64 2.28
N LEU A 40 4.07 -16.64 1.75
CA LEU A 40 4.86 -16.51 0.52
C LEU A 40 3.99 -16.06 -0.66
N ILE A 41 2.80 -16.64 -0.82
CA ILE A 41 1.87 -16.24 -1.89
C ILE A 41 1.44 -14.78 -1.72
N ALA A 42 1.08 -14.35 -0.51
CA ALA A 42 0.73 -12.96 -0.25
C ALA A 42 1.90 -12.00 -0.59
N LEU A 43 3.14 -12.37 -0.27
CA LEU A 43 4.34 -11.60 -0.59
C LEU A 43 4.60 -11.48 -2.09
N ILE A 44 4.34 -12.54 -2.85
CA ILE A 44 4.42 -12.48 -4.31
C ILE A 44 3.41 -11.47 -4.86
N PHE A 45 2.18 -11.47 -4.36
CA PHE A 45 1.17 -10.48 -4.76
C PHE A 45 1.57 -9.05 -4.37
N TYR A 46 2.18 -8.82 -3.19
CA TYR A 46 2.73 -7.51 -2.86
C TYR A 46 3.82 -7.07 -3.84
N GLY A 47 4.77 -7.96 -4.17
CA GLY A 47 5.82 -7.67 -5.14
C GLY A 47 5.27 -7.36 -6.54
N LEU A 48 4.26 -8.11 -6.98
CA LEU A 48 3.57 -7.83 -8.26
C LEU A 48 2.83 -6.49 -8.22
N GLY A 49 2.17 -6.18 -7.11
CA GLY A 49 1.49 -4.89 -6.92
C GLY A 49 2.47 -3.72 -7.00
N ASP A 50 3.66 -3.86 -6.41
CA ASP A 50 4.72 -2.87 -6.46
C ASP A 50 5.28 -2.67 -7.88
N VAL A 51 5.34 -3.72 -8.71
CA VAL A 51 5.69 -3.58 -10.13
C VAL A 51 4.58 -2.85 -10.89
N ILE A 52 3.33 -3.24 -10.68
CA ILE A 52 2.19 -2.74 -11.46
C ILE A 52 1.87 -1.29 -11.10
N ILE A 53 2.02 -0.88 -9.84
CA ILE A 53 1.73 0.49 -9.40
C ILE A 53 2.65 1.52 -10.06
N THR A 54 3.80 1.12 -10.59
CA THR A 54 4.66 2.03 -11.37
C THR A 54 4.01 2.51 -12.67
N ARG A 55 3.00 1.79 -13.17
CA ARG A 55 2.34 2.06 -14.47
C ARG A 55 0.83 2.16 -14.38
N PHE A 56 0.18 1.42 -13.50
CA PHE A 56 -1.27 1.34 -13.44
C PHE A 56 -1.77 1.24 -11.99
N LEU A 57 -2.49 2.26 -11.54
CA LEU A 57 -3.01 2.32 -10.16
C LEU A 57 -4.06 1.24 -9.87
N VAL A 58 -5.10 1.14 -10.70
CA VAL A 58 -6.24 0.23 -10.45
C VAL A 58 -5.82 -1.25 -10.47
N PRO A 59 -5.10 -1.73 -11.50
CA PRO A 59 -4.61 -3.10 -11.51
C PRO A 59 -3.68 -3.40 -10.32
N ALA A 60 -2.85 -2.43 -9.88
CA ALA A 60 -2.05 -2.60 -8.69
C ALA A 60 -2.90 -2.75 -7.43
N GLY A 61 -3.93 -1.92 -7.27
CA GLY A 61 -4.89 -2.02 -6.16
C GLY A 61 -5.56 -3.40 -6.09
N VAL A 62 -5.95 -3.97 -7.22
CA VAL A 62 -6.52 -5.33 -7.29
C VAL A 62 -5.49 -6.38 -6.85
N VAL A 63 -4.26 -6.26 -7.32
CA VAL A 63 -3.17 -7.21 -7.00
C VAL A 63 -2.80 -7.15 -5.52
N PHE A 64 -2.71 -5.95 -4.94
CA PHE A 64 -2.57 -5.76 -3.50
C PHE A 64 -3.75 -6.34 -2.72
N ALA A 65 -4.99 -6.13 -3.19
CA ALA A 65 -6.18 -6.68 -2.56
C ALA A 65 -6.13 -8.21 -2.49
N ILE A 66 -5.66 -8.89 -3.55
CA ILE A 66 -5.51 -10.35 -3.54
C ILE A 66 -4.51 -10.79 -2.47
N GLY A 67 -3.35 -10.15 -2.40
CA GLY A 67 -2.35 -10.42 -1.35
C GLY A 67 -2.91 -10.24 0.06
N HIS A 68 -3.70 -9.19 0.27
CA HIS A 68 -4.38 -8.91 1.54
C HIS A 68 -5.47 -9.95 1.87
N ILE A 69 -6.33 -10.32 0.92
CA ILE A 69 -7.38 -11.33 1.13
C ILE A 69 -6.77 -12.65 1.57
N ILE A 70 -5.70 -13.09 0.89
CA ILE A 70 -4.97 -14.31 1.25
C ILE A 70 -4.43 -14.18 2.68
N PHE A 71 -3.83 -13.05 3.02
CA PHE A 71 -3.30 -12.82 4.37
C PHE A 71 -4.38 -12.85 5.46
N ILE A 72 -5.53 -12.18 5.23
CA ILE A 72 -6.65 -12.10 6.17
C ILE A 72 -7.29 -13.47 6.37
N TYR A 73 -7.50 -14.21 5.28
CA TYR A 73 -8.05 -15.57 5.32
C TYR A 73 -7.21 -16.49 6.22
N ASN A 74 -5.89 -16.43 6.11
CA ASN A 74 -4.99 -17.21 6.97
C ASN A 74 -4.99 -16.72 8.43
N SER A 75 -5.32 -15.45 8.66
CA SER A 75 -5.33 -14.85 10.00
C SER A 75 -6.63 -15.07 10.77
N LYS A 76 -7.66 -15.69 10.16
CA LYS A 76 -8.99 -16.01 10.79
C LYS A 76 -9.66 -14.82 11.48
N ILE A 77 -9.53 -13.61 10.94
CA ILE A 77 -10.05 -12.39 11.57
C ILE A 77 -11.53 -12.21 11.20
N SER A 78 -12.41 -12.05 12.20
CA SER A 78 -13.83 -11.74 11.97
C SER A 78 -14.03 -10.26 11.64
N VAL A 79 -14.64 -9.94 10.50
CA VAL A 79 -14.92 -8.56 10.08
C VAL A 79 -16.29 -8.13 10.59
N LYS A 80 -16.35 -7.04 11.36
CA LYS A 80 -17.59 -6.41 11.83
C LYS A 80 -17.99 -5.26 10.92
N PHE A 81 -19.28 -4.91 10.90
CA PHE A 81 -19.77 -3.76 10.13
C PHE A 81 -19.08 -2.43 10.50
N SER A 82 -18.74 -2.24 11.77
CA SER A 82 -17.96 -1.09 12.25
C SER A 82 -16.57 -0.98 11.63
N HIS A 83 -15.98 -2.09 11.17
CA HIS A 83 -14.72 -2.07 10.43
C HIS A 83 -14.93 -1.49 9.03
N VAL A 84 -16.02 -1.88 8.35
CA VAL A 84 -16.38 -1.38 7.02
C VAL A 84 -16.58 0.14 7.03
N VAL A 85 -17.29 0.67 8.02
CA VAL A 85 -17.49 2.12 8.16
C VAL A 85 -16.15 2.85 8.30
N LYS A 86 -15.22 2.34 9.11
CA LYS A 86 -13.89 2.94 9.29
C LYS A 86 -13.06 2.91 8.02
N ILE A 87 -13.11 1.81 7.28
CA ILE A 87 -12.46 1.68 5.98
C ILE A 87 -12.93 2.81 5.08
N VAL A 88 -14.25 2.93 4.89
CA VAL A 88 -14.84 3.98 4.03
C VAL A 88 -14.41 5.38 4.47
N VAL A 89 -14.52 5.71 5.76
CA VAL A 89 -14.13 7.03 6.28
C VAL A 89 -12.65 7.33 6.04
N MET A 90 -11.76 6.35 6.17
CA MET A 90 -10.33 6.51 5.92
C MET A 90 -9.98 6.64 4.43
N SER A 91 -10.85 6.17 3.53
CA SER A 91 -10.57 6.13 2.09
C SER A 91 -11.02 7.38 1.33
N VAL A 92 -11.87 8.22 1.93
CA VAL A 92 -12.44 9.42 1.30
C VAL A 92 -11.49 10.63 1.24
N PRO A 93 -10.67 10.95 2.26
CA PRO A 93 -9.99 12.25 2.33
C PRO A 93 -9.06 12.56 1.15
N VAL A 94 -8.24 11.59 0.73
CA VAL A 94 -7.25 11.81 -0.35
C VAL A 94 -7.92 11.96 -1.72
N PRO A 95 -8.81 11.05 -2.17
CA PRO A 95 -9.56 11.27 -3.41
C PRO A 95 -10.35 12.58 -3.41
N TYR A 96 -11.01 12.90 -2.30
CA TYR A 96 -11.78 14.14 -2.17
C TYR A 96 -10.88 15.38 -2.28
N PHE A 97 -9.74 15.40 -1.59
CA PHE A 97 -8.80 16.51 -1.63
C PHE A 97 -8.24 16.75 -3.04
N LEU A 98 -7.83 15.69 -3.74
CA LEU A 98 -7.29 15.78 -5.10
C LEU A 98 -8.37 16.21 -6.11
N LEU A 99 -9.60 15.69 -5.97
CA LEU A 99 -10.73 16.10 -6.80
C LEU A 99 -11.10 17.57 -6.58
N TYR A 100 -11.12 18.02 -5.32
CA TYR A 100 -11.39 19.40 -4.96
C TYR A 100 -10.32 20.36 -5.49
N SER A 101 -9.05 19.94 -5.42
CA SER A 101 -7.91 20.67 -5.97
C SER A 101 -7.85 20.67 -7.50
N LYS A 102 -8.78 19.96 -8.16
CA LYS A 102 -8.85 19.76 -9.63
C LYS A 102 -7.59 19.12 -10.23
N ASP A 103 -6.84 18.39 -9.41
CA ASP A 103 -5.65 17.66 -9.83
C ASP A 103 -6.01 16.35 -10.56
N ILE A 104 -7.24 15.85 -10.35
CA ILE A 104 -7.74 14.59 -10.93
C ILE A 104 -9.18 14.72 -11.42
N SER A 105 -9.56 13.87 -12.35
CA SER A 105 -10.94 13.68 -12.80
C SER A 105 -11.79 12.90 -11.79
N LEU A 106 -13.13 12.99 -11.92
CA LEU A 106 -14.06 12.19 -11.11
C LEU A 106 -13.80 10.68 -11.25
N PHE A 107 -13.44 10.22 -12.45
CA PHE A 107 -13.13 8.82 -12.71
C PHE A 107 -11.89 8.36 -11.93
N GLU A 108 -10.80 9.13 -11.96
CA GLU A 108 -9.58 8.87 -11.18
C GLU A 108 -9.86 8.94 -9.66
N SER A 109 -10.72 9.85 -9.22
CA SER A 109 -11.15 9.93 -7.82
C SER A 109 -11.86 8.64 -7.38
N CYS A 110 -12.74 8.08 -8.21
CA CYS A 110 -13.39 6.80 -7.93
C CYS A 110 -12.37 5.66 -7.85
N GLN A 111 -11.38 5.65 -8.75
CA GLN A 111 -10.30 4.66 -8.74
C GLN A 111 -9.45 4.74 -7.47
N LEU A 112 -9.07 5.95 -7.06
CA LEU A 112 -8.33 6.22 -5.83
C LEU A 112 -9.14 5.81 -4.60
N PHE A 113 -10.45 6.09 -4.57
CA PHE A 113 -11.32 5.67 -3.47
C PHE A 113 -11.33 4.15 -3.29
N VAL A 114 -11.49 3.40 -4.40
CA VAL A 114 -11.42 1.93 -4.36
C VAL A 114 -10.06 1.44 -3.88
N TYR A 115 -8.97 2.02 -4.39
CA TYR A 115 -7.62 1.71 -3.95
C TYR A 115 -7.44 1.94 -2.44
N PHE A 116 -7.82 3.11 -1.93
CA PHE A 116 -7.72 3.41 -0.50
C PHE A 116 -8.65 2.54 0.36
N CYS A 117 -9.76 2.02 -0.17
CA CYS A 117 -10.58 1.04 0.55
C CYS A 117 -9.81 -0.26 0.77
N VAL A 118 -9.07 -0.70 -0.24
CA VAL A 118 -8.17 -1.87 -0.12
C VAL A 118 -7.12 -1.58 0.95
N VAL A 119 -6.37 -0.49 0.85
CA VAL A 119 -5.28 -0.17 1.80
C VAL A 119 -5.81 0.05 3.23
N ALA A 120 -6.92 0.77 3.40
CA ALA A 120 -7.50 1.01 4.73
C ALA A 120 -8.07 -0.26 5.38
N SER A 121 -8.58 -1.21 4.58
CA SER A 121 -9.04 -2.51 5.11
C SER A 121 -7.98 -3.25 5.89
N VAL A 122 -6.73 -3.10 5.46
CA VAL A 122 -5.55 -3.77 6.03
C VAL A 122 -5.23 -3.18 7.37
N PHE A 123 -5.13 -1.86 7.45
CA PHE A 123 -4.91 -1.14 8.70
C PHE A 123 -5.97 -1.49 9.73
N VAL A 124 -7.25 -1.43 9.34
CA VAL A 124 -8.36 -1.75 10.24
C VAL A 124 -8.27 -3.21 10.70
N VAL A 125 -8.02 -4.16 9.80
CA VAL A 125 -7.92 -5.58 10.14
C VAL A 125 -6.75 -5.86 11.08
N PHE A 126 -5.59 -5.22 10.89
CA PHE A 126 -4.45 -5.38 11.80
C PHE A 126 -4.65 -4.71 13.15
N ARG A 127 -5.28 -3.54 13.20
CA ARG A 127 -5.61 -2.86 14.46
C ARG A 127 -6.50 -3.71 15.36
N TYR A 128 -7.36 -4.52 14.77
CA TYR A 128 -8.28 -5.41 15.49
C TYR A 128 -7.80 -6.85 15.61
N SER A 129 -6.71 -7.21 14.95
CA SER A 129 -6.01 -8.46 15.21
C SER A 129 -5.26 -8.36 16.54
N GLN A 130 -5.31 -9.39 17.38
CA GLN A 130 -4.53 -9.51 18.64
C GLN A 130 -3.00 -9.57 18.42
N LYS A 131 -2.52 -9.25 17.21
CA LYS A 131 -1.10 -9.25 16.84
C LYS A 131 -0.38 -8.07 17.50
N ALA A 132 0.93 -8.25 17.71
CA ALA A 132 1.80 -7.31 18.41
C ALA A 132 1.64 -5.86 17.92
N LYS A 133 1.73 -4.88 18.83
CA LYS A 133 1.62 -3.43 18.54
C LYS A 133 2.47 -2.98 17.33
N ILE A 134 3.62 -3.64 17.11
CA ILE A 134 4.53 -3.43 15.98
C ILE A 134 3.82 -3.61 14.63
N VAL A 135 2.94 -4.61 14.50
CA VAL A 135 2.19 -4.90 13.27
C VAL A 135 1.18 -3.80 12.95
N GLN A 136 0.54 -3.26 13.98
CA GLN A 136 -0.42 -2.18 13.82
C GLN A 136 0.26 -0.88 13.38
N ILE A 137 1.44 -0.60 13.95
CA ILE A 137 2.29 0.52 13.55
C ILE A 137 2.73 0.33 12.10
N ALA A 138 3.16 -0.86 11.71
CA ALA A 138 3.55 -1.15 10.34
C ALA A 138 2.43 -0.96 9.32
N ALA A 139 1.23 -1.45 9.62
CA ALA A 139 0.07 -1.26 8.76
C ALA A 139 -0.33 0.21 8.63
N PHE A 140 -0.19 0.99 9.71
CA PHE A 140 -0.41 2.44 9.68
C PHE A 140 0.62 3.16 8.83
N VAL A 141 1.90 2.82 9.03
CA VAL A 141 3.02 3.37 8.28
C VAL A 141 2.90 3.05 6.79
N PHE A 142 2.46 1.83 6.44
CA PHE A 142 2.16 1.45 5.05
C PHE A 142 1.04 2.29 4.45
N TYR A 143 -0.07 2.47 5.17
CA TYR A 143 -1.16 3.35 4.74
C TYR A 143 -0.68 4.80 4.50
N LEU A 144 0.11 5.36 5.41
CA LEU A 144 0.68 6.70 5.23
C LEU A 144 1.62 6.79 4.03
N SER A 145 2.37 5.73 3.76
CA SER A 145 3.23 5.62 2.57
C SER A 145 2.38 5.76 1.29
N ASP A 146 1.29 5.01 1.18
CA ASP A 146 0.43 5.04 0.01
C ASP A 146 -0.28 6.40 -0.14
N VAL A 147 -0.65 7.06 0.96
CA VAL A 147 -1.15 8.45 0.95
C VAL A 147 -0.12 9.41 0.37
N ALA A 148 1.12 9.37 0.89
CA ALA A 148 2.21 10.23 0.43
C ALA A 148 2.51 10.03 -1.06
N LEU A 149 2.50 8.77 -1.52
CA LEU A 149 2.71 8.42 -2.92
C LEU A 149 1.64 9.04 -3.82
N MET A 150 0.36 8.93 -3.44
CA MET A 150 -0.73 9.47 -4.24
C MET A 150 -0.70 11.00 -4.29
N ILE A 151 -0.36 11.67 -3.18
CA ILE A 151 -0.20 13.13 -3.16
C ILE A 151 0.97 13.54 -4.07
N GLN A 152 2.13 12.90 -3.93
CA GLN A 152 3.30 13.20 -4.75
C GLN A 152 3.03 12.98 -6.25
N THR A 153 2.21 12.00 -6.59
CA THR A 153 1.97 11.63 -7.99
C THR A 153 0.94 12.52 -8.68
N TYR A 154 -0.12 12.91 -7.98
CA TYR A 154 -1.23 13.64 -8.60
C TYR A 154 -1.24 15.13 -8.29
N LYS A 155 -0.68 15.57 -7.16
CA LYS A 155 -0.75 16.98 -6.79
C LYS A 155 0.22 17.80 -7.65
N SER A 156 -0.32 18.68 -8.47
CA SER A 156 0.46 19.64 -9.24
C SER A 156 1.03 20.75 -8.32
N GLY A 157 2.20 21.28 -8.67
CA GLY A 157 2.80 22.43 -7.96
C GLY A 157 3.49 22.11 -6.63
N LEU A 158 3.88 20.86 -6.37
CA LEU A 158 4.80 20.54 -5.27
C LEU A 158 6.20 21.11 -5.57
N ASP A 159 6.80 21.79 -4.60
CA ASP A 159 8.19 22.23 -4.72
C ASP A 159 9.17 21.05 -4.64
N SER A 160 10.39 21.25 -5.15
CA SER A 160 11.41 20.19 -5.24
C SER A 160 11.79 19.63 -3.86
N ALA A 161 11.83 20.48 -2.83
CA ALA A 161 12.12 20.08 -1.46
C ALA A 161 11.03 19.14 -0.92
N THR A 162 9.75 19.45 -1.14
CA THR A 162 8.62 18.64 -0.70
C THR A 162 8.61 17.29 -1.41
N VAL A 163 8.90 17.25 -2.72
CA VAL A 163 9.05 16.00 -3.48
C VAL A 163 10.17 15.14 -2.91
N GLU A 164 11.30 15.75 -2.55
CA GLU A 164 12.44 15.05 -1.95
C GLU A 164 12.12 14.52 -0.54
N TYR A 165 11.52 15.34 0.32
CA TYR A 165 11.07 14.93 1.66
C TYR A 165 10.05 13.78 1.59
N LEU A 166 9.07 13.86 0.68
CA LEU A 166 8.09 12.79 0.48
C LEU A 166 8.78 11.51 0.01
N SER A 167 9.79 11.61 -0.84
CA SER A 167 10.56 10.44 -1.31
C SER A 167 11.33 9.77 -0.18
N TYR A 168 11.96 10.53 0.72
CA TYR A 168 12.61 9.98 1.92
C TYR A 168 11.62 9.41 2.93
N PHE A 169 10.49 10.08 3.13
CA PHE A 169 9.42 9.60 3.98
C PHE A 169 8.90 8.25 3.46
N LEU A 170 8.58 8.15 2.17
CA LEU A 170 8.17 6.93 1.49
C LEU A 170 9.19 5.79 1.67
N LEU A 171 10.48 6.10 1.56
CA LEU A 171 11.57 5.15 1.76
C LEU A 171 11.55 4.58 3.19
N ALA A 172 11.48 5.47 4.17
CA ALA A 172 11.48 5.11 5.58
C ALA A 172 10.24 4.31 5.95
N THR A 173 9.05 4.76 5.54
CA THR A 173 7.79 4.08 5.83
C THR A 173 7.76 2.68 5.23
N TYR A 174 8.22 2.54 3.98
CA TYR A 174 8.27 1.25 3.32
C TYR A 174 9.27 0.30 4.01
N TYR A 175 10.47 0.78 4.37
CA TYR A 175 11.44 -0.01 5.14
C TYR A 175 10.87 -0.51 6.47
N PHE A 176 10.20 0.35 7.23
CA PHE A 176 9.56 -0.04 8.51
C PHE A 176 8.44 -1.05 8.31
N ALA A 177 7.57 -0.85 7.32
CA ALA A 177 6.47 -1.76 7.02
C ALA A 177 7.01 -3.16 6.68
N VAL A 178 8.00 -3.24 5.79
CA VAL A 178 8.61 -4.50 5.36
C VAL A 178 9.29 -5.23 6.52
N ASN A 179 10.08 -4.54 7.35
CA ASN A 179 10.72 -5.17 8.51
C ASN A 179 9.70 -5.70 9.53
N ALA A 180 8.63 -4.95 9.77
CA ALA A 180 7.59 -5.42 10.69
C ALA A 180 6.81 -6.63 10.14
N TYR A 181 6.59 -6.72 8.82
CA TYR A 181 6.04 -7.92 8.21
C TYR A 181 7.00 -9.13 8.27
N ALA A 182 8.32 -8.91 8.29
CA ALA A 182 9.32 -9.99 8.42
C ALA A 182 9.33 -10.62 9.82
N ILE A 183 9.02 -9.83 10.85
CA ILE A 183 9.03 -10.26 12.26
C ILE A 183 7.76 -11.09 12.60
N MET A 184 6.76 -11.09 11.71
CA MET A 184 5.48 -11.80 11.88
C MET A 184 5.46 -13.21 11.33
#